data_AF-A0A6A3C4P5-F1
#
_entry.id   AF-A0A6A3C4P5-F1
#
_cell.length_a   1.000
_cell.length_b   1.000
_cell.length_c   1.000
_cell.angle_alpha   90.00
_cell.angle_beta   90.00
_cell.angle_gamma   90.00
#
_symmetry.space_group_name_H-M   'P 1'
#
loop_
_entity.id
_entity.type
_entity.pdbx_description
1 polymer ?
#
loop_
_entity_poly.entity_id
_entity_poly.type
_entity_poly.pdbx_seq_one_letter_code
_entity_poly.pdbx_strand_id
1 'polypeptide(L)'
;MGAVVEVTCKAGEKEITVYDKTRNNGKFSAQVRGFDYEKYGAEACTAKLHAPPKGSPCNIATSLHIANKGAKLKVRSKDKYEVVLKAKPFAYAPKKPYKECEKPMPKPPTPNYYTSPPPPSHPYKPPPYYYKSPPPPSPAYVYKSPPPPTPTYVYKSPPPSSPTYVYKSPPPPTPTYVYKSPPPLKYY
;
A
#
# COMPACT_ATOMS: atom_id res chain seq x y z
N MET A 1 17.64 -10.62 -13.36
CA MET A 1 16.58 -11.32 -12.59
C MET A 1 15.60 -10.29 -12.06
N GLY A 2 14.29 -10.55 -12.09
CA GLY A 2 13.26 -9.62 -11.59
C GLY A 2 12.97 -9.73 -10.09
N ALA A 3 12.29 -8.72 -9.56
CA ALA A 3 11.67 -8.73 -8.22
C ALA A 3 10.49 -9.72 -8.16
N VAL A 4 10.13 -10.15 -6.95
CA VAL A 4 8.95 -10.98 -6.66
C VAL A 4 7.87 -10.11 -6.03
N VAL A 5 6.65 -10.22 -6.55
CA VAL A 5 5.45 -9.56 -6.04
C VAL A 5 4.54 -10.62 -5.42
N GLU A 6 3.97 -10.33 -4.26
CA GLU A 6 2.96 -11.12 -3.59
C GLU A 6 1.59 -10.48 -3.83
N VAL A 7 0.66 -11.26 -4.36
CA VAL A 7 -0.74 -10.88 -4.54
C VAL A 7 -1.58 -11.73 -3.60
N THR A 8 -2.38 -11.07 -2.78
CA THR A 8 -3.20 -11.71 -1.77
C THR A 8 -4.66 -11.30 -1.98
N CYS A 9 -5.55 -12.28 -2.13
CA CYS A 9 -6.99 -12.07 -2.26
C CYS A 9 -7.75 -12.80 -1.15
N LYS A 10 -8.62 -12.07 -0.45
CA LYS A 10 -9.44 -12.63 0.64
C LYS A 10 -10.80 -13.07 0.12
N ALA A 11 -11.16 -14.33 0.35
CA ALA A 11 -12.42 -14.94 -0.02
C ALA A 11 -13.16 -15.44 1.24
N GLY A 12 -13.77 -14.50 1.96
CA GLY A 12 -14.34 -14.76 3.29
C GLY A 12 -13.23 -15.04 4.30
N GLU A 13 -13.24 -16.24 4.90
CA GLU A 13 -12.20 -16.70 5.82
C GLU A 13 -10.97 -17.29 5.12
N LYS A 14 -11.06 -17.56 3.81
CA LYS A 14 -9.96 -18.12 3.02
C LYS A 14 -9.10 -16.99 2.47
N GLU A 15 -7.79 -17.19 2.47
CA GLU A 15 -6.83 -16.27 1.86
C GLU A 15 -6.08 -17.00 0.74
N ILE A 16 -6.09 -16.40 -0.45
CA ILE A 16 -5.38 -16.92 -1.63
C ILE A 16 -4.16 -16.02 -1.86
N THR A 17 -2.97 -16.59 -1.72
CA THR A 17 -1.71 -15.87 -1.93
C THR A 17 -0.96 -16.44 -3.13
N VAL A 18 -0.56 -15.56 -4.04
CA VAL A 18 0.15 -15.88 -5.28
C VAL A 18 1.42 -15.06 -5.37
N TYR A 19 2.53 -15.72 -5.69
CA TYR A 19 3.80 -15.06 -5.94
C TYR A 19 4.09 -15.05 -7.43
N ASP A 20 4.46 -13.89 -7.97
CA ASP A 20 4.89 -13.77 -9.35
C ASP A 20 6.19 -13.00 -9.48
N LYS A 21 7.05 -13.45 -10.40
CA LYS A 21 8.33 -12.81 -10.67
C LYS A 21 8.17 -11.83 -11.82
N THR A 22 8.57 -10.59 -11.60
CA THR A 22 8.58 -9.55 -12.64
C THR A 22 9.44 -9.94 -13.83
N ARG A 23 8.98 -9.58 -15.03
CA ARG A 23 9.69 -9.72 -16.30
C ARG A 23 10.80 -8.66 -16.41
N ASN A 24 11.61 -8.73 -17.46
CA ASN A 24 12.73 -7.80 -17.69
C ASN A 24 12.30 -6.31 -17.75
N ASN A 25 11.04 -6.04 -18.10
CA ASN A 25 10.46 -4.69 -18.12
C ASN A 25 9.75 -4.29 -16.81
N GLY A 26 9.95 -5.04 -15.72
CA GLY A 26 9.35 -4.78 -14.40
C GLY A 26 7.86 -5.11 -14.28
N LYS A 27 7.20 -5.61 -15.34
CA LYS A 27 5.78 -6.00 -15.29
C LYS A 27 5.63 -7.41 -14.68
N PHE A 28 4.58 -7.60 -13.89
CA PHE A 28 4.14 -8.90 -13.36
C PHE A 28 2.70 -9.19 -13.81
N SER A 29 2.31 -10.46 -13.81
CA SER A 29 1.00 -10.96 -14.21
C SER A 29 0.67 -12.23 -13.41
N ALA A 30 0.26 -12.05 -12.16
CA ALA A 30 -0.13 -13.15 -11.27
C ALA A 30 -1.56 -13.62 -11.56
N GLN A 31 -1.76 -14.91 -11.81
CA GLN A 31 -3.09 -15.51 -11.92
C GLN A 31 -3.59 -15.97 -10.55
N VAL A 32 -4.75 -15.49 -10.14
CA VAL A 32 -5.41 -15.88 -8.87
C VAL A 32 -6.49 -16.91 -9.17
N ARG A 33 -6.11 -18.19 -9.22
CA ARG A 33 -7.04 -19.29 -9.51
C ARG A 33 -7.98 -19.55 -8.31
N GLY A 34 -9.25 -19.81 -8.60
CA GLY A 34 -10.25 -20.14 -7.58
C GLY A 34 -10.77 -18.95 -6.77
N PHE A 35 -10.43 -17.72 -7.16
CA PHE A 35 -11.00 -16.52 -6.55
C PHE A 35 -12.30 -16.12 -7.24
N ASP A 36 -13.39 -16.06 -6.47
CA ASP A 36 -14.70 -15.62 -6.96
C ASP A 36 -14.77 -14.09 -6.98
N TYR A 37 -14.43 -13.51 -8.13
CA TYR A 37 -14.41 -12.06 -8.31
C TYR A 37 -15.81 -11.44 -8.21
N GLU A 38 -16.86 -12.13 -8.67
CA GLU A 38 -18.23 -11.59 -8.65
C GLU A 38 -18.73 -11.38 -7.23
N LYS A 39 -18.32 -12.27 -6.31
CA LYS A 39 -18.67 -12.20 -4.90
C LYS A 39 -17.84 -11.20 -4.10
N TYR A 40 -16.52 -11.16 -4.32
CA TYR A 40 -15.59 -10.43 -3.43
C TYR A 40 -15.04 -9.12 -4.03
N GLY A 41 -15.06 -8.98 -5.35
CA GLY A 41 -14.60 -7.79 -6.05
C GLY A 41 -13.10 -7.50 -5.92
N ALA A 42 -12.69 -6.34 -6.46
CA ALA A 42 -11.28 -5.94 -6.51
C ALA A 42 -10.71 -5.55 -5.14
N GLU A 43 -11.55 -5.05 -4.21
CA GLU A 43 -11.10 -4.58 -2.90
C GLU A 43 -10.59 -5.69 -1.98
N ALA A 44 -11.04 -6.92 -2.23
CA ALA A 44 -10.56 -8.11 -1.53
C ALA A 44 -9.12 -8.48 -1.90
N CYS A 45 -8.57 -7.93 -2.99
CA CYS A 45 -7.23 -8.23 -3.47
C CYS A 45 -6.25 -7.07 -3.21
N THR A 46 -5.06 -7.43 -2.75
CA THR A 46 -3.93 -6.52 -2.54
C THR A 46 -2.66 -7.07 -3.18
N ALA A 47 -1.72 -6.19 -3.51
CA ALA A 47 -0.39 -6.60 -3.95
C ALA A 47 0.70 -5.85 -3.19
N LYS A 48 1.78 -6.55 -2.83
CA LYS A 48 2.94 -5.98 -2.16
C LYS A 48 4.24 -6.55 -2.70
N LEU A 49 5.32 -5.81 -2.48
CA LEU A 49 6.68 -6.26 -2.72
C LEU A 49 7.02 -7.41 -1.76
N HIS A 50 7.55 -8.50 -2.30
CA HIS A 50 7.91 -9.69 -1.54
C HIS A 50 9.42 -9.88 -1.47
N ALA A 51 10.09 -9.94 -2.62
CA ALA A 51 11.55 -10.10 -2.67
C ALA A 51 12.19 -9.18 -3.73
N PRO A 52 13.33 -8.54 -3.41
CA PRO A 52 14.03 -7.69 -4.36
C PRO A 52 14.68 -8.50 -5.48
N PRO A 53 15.05 -7.85 -6.61
CA PRO A 53 15.83 -8.50 -7.65
C PRO A 53 17.18 -8.98 -7.08
N LYS A 54 17.49 -10.27 -7.28
CA LYS A 54 18.77 -10.84 -6.82
C LYS A 54 19.96 -10.08 -7.42
N GLY A 55 20.91 -9.69 -6.57
CA GLY A 55 22.12 -8.98 -6.97
C GLY A 55 21.95 -7.47 -7.24
N SER A 56 20.73 -6.94 -7.12
CA SER A 56 20.49 -5.50 -7.29
C SER A 56 20.91 -4.70 -6.06
N PRO A 57 21.54 -3.53 -6.22
CA PRO A 57 21.76 -2.59 -5.11
C PRO A 57 20.43 -2.02 -4.58
N CYS A 58 19.36 -2.05 -5.37
CA CYS A 58 18.02 -1.63 -4.97
C CYS A 58 17.28 -2.80 -4.30
N ASN A 59 17.40 -2.91 -2.99
CA ASN A 59 16.88 -4.03 -2.19
C ASN A 59 15.98 -3.63 -1.01
N ILE A 60 15.73 -2.33 -0.79
CA ILE A 60 14.85 -1.84 0.28
C ILE A 60 13.45 -1.61 -0.30
N ALA A 61 12.44 -2.32 0.21
CA ALA A 61 11.06 -2.09 -0.22
C ALA A 61 10.61 -0.68 0.19
N THR A 62 10.07 0.10 -0.75
CA THR A 62 9.55 1.45 -0.47
C THR A 62 8.08 1.39 -0.06
N SER A 63 7.61 2.46 0.61
CA SER A 63 6.18 2.68 0.88
C SER A 63 5.44 3.32 -0.30
N LEU A 64 6.09 3.47 -1.46
CA LEU A 64 5.48 4.03 -2.66
C LEU A 64 4.22 3.25 -2.99
N HIS A 65 3.08 3.95 -3.03
CA HIS A 65 1.77 3.34 -3.28
C HIS A 65 1.42 2.17 -2.34
N ILE A 66 1.91 2.18 -1.09
CA ILE A 66 1.63 1.15 -0.07
C ILE A 66 2.21 -0.22 -0.45
N ALA A 67 3.27 -0.21 -1.27
CA ALA A 67 3.91 -1.41 -1.79
C ALA A 67 4.47 -2.37 -0.72
N ASN A 68 4.74 -1.90 0.50
CA ASN A 68 5.26 -2.72 1.60
C ASN A 68 4.17 -3.32 2.51
N LYS A 69 2.93 -2.84 2.44
CA LYS A 69 1.83 -3.29 3.32
C LYS A 69 0.68 -3.98 2.58
N GLY A 70 0.59 -3.81 1.26
CA GLY A 70 -0.52 -4.32 0.45
C GLY A 70 -1.28 -3.17 -0.20
N ALA A 71 -0.92 -2.87 -1.44
CA ALA A 71 -1.59 -1.85 -2.23
C ALA A 71 -2.92 -2.38 -2.77
N LYS A 72 -3.96 -1.55 -2.68
CA LYS A 72 -5.26 -1.83 -3.32
C LYS A 72 -5.10 -1.88 -4.84
N LEU A 73 -5.77 -2.85 -5.45
CA LEU A 73 -5.81 -3.01 -6.90
C LEU A 73 -7.01 -2.28 -7.50
N LYS A 74 -6.88 -1.84 -8.76
CA LYS A 74 -7.97 -1.24 -9.53
C LYS A 74 -8.34 -2.13 -10.70
N VAL A 75 -9.62 -2.19 -11.04
CA VAL A 75 -10.06 -2.84 -12.28
C VAL A 75 -9.49 -2.09 -13.47
N ARG A 76 -8.79 -2.82 -14.34
CA ARG A 76 -8.27 -2.29 -15.61
C ARG A 76 -9.20 -2.65 -16.76
N SER A 77 -9.64 -3.90 -16.81
CA SER A 77 -10.58 -4.41 -17.80
C SER A 77 -11.40 -5.54 -17.18
N LYS A 78 -12.61 -5.70 -17.68
CA LYS A 78 -13.53 -6.77 -17.32
C LYS A 78 -14.24 -7.20 -18.60
N ASP A 79 -14.15 -8.48 -18.92
CA ASP A 79 -14.98 -9.13 -19.91
C ASP A 79 -15.73 -10.31 -19.28
N LYS A 80 -16.40 -11.13 -20.10
CA LYS A 80 -17.22 -12.26 -19.62
C LYS A 80 -16.39 -13.38 -18.97
N TYR A 81 -15.11 -13.48 -19.28
CA TYR A 81 -14.24 -14.58 -18.88
C TYR A 81 -13.09 -14.14 -17.97
N GLU A 82 -12.62 -12.91 -18.13
CA GLU A 82 -11.42 -12.39 -17.47
C GLU A 82 -11.68 -11.02 -16.83
N VAL A 83 -11.15 -10.88 -15.61
CA VAL A 83 -11.05 -9.59 -14.93
C VAL A 83 -9.57 -9.31 -14.67
N VAL A 84 -9.08 -8.21 -15.23
CA VAL A 84 -7.70 -7.79 -15.05
C VAL A 84 -7.65 -6.68 -14.02
N LEU A 85 -6.95 -6.95 -12.92
CA LEU A 85 -6.65 -5.97 -11.89
C LEU A 85 -5.26 -5.36 -12.12
N LYS A 86 -5.12 -4.06 -11.85
CA LYS A 86 -3.89 -3.30 -12.01
C LYS A 86 -3.50 -2.63 -10.69
N ALA A 87 -2.26 -2.88 -10.28
CA ALA A 87 -1.61 -2.13 -9.21
C ALA A 87 -1.03 -0.80 -9.74
N LYS A 88 -0.91 0.18 -8.86
CA LYS A 88 0.02 1.29 -9.10
C LYS A 88 1.48 0.76 -9.03
N PRO A 89 2.46 1.46 -9.62
CA PRO A 89 3.85 1.00 -9.62
C PRO A 89 4.43 0.79 -8.23
N PHE A 90 5.30 -0.20 -8.07
CA PHE A 90 6.05 -0.42 -6.83
C PHE A 90 7.55 -0.20 -7.10
N ALA A 91 8.30 0.13 -6.05
CA ALA A 91 9.73 0.39 -6.19
C ALA A 91 10.53 -0.19 -5.02
N TYR A 92 11.72 -0.70 -5.35
CA TYR A 92 12.80 -0.90 -4.40
C TYR A 92 13.77 0.27 -4.48
N ALA A 93 14.30 0.69 -3.34
CA ALA A 93 15.33 1.71 -3.24
C ALA A 93 16.68 1.10 -2.81
N PRO A 94 17.81 1.74 -3.17
CA PRO A 94 19.11 1.39 -2.64
C PRO A 94 19.31 1.90 -1.21
N LYS A 95 20.23 1.27 -0.47
CA LYS A 95 20.64 1.72 0.88
C LYS A 95 21.24 3.13 0.88
N LYS A 96 22.06 3.43 -0.13
CA LYS A 96 22.65 4.74 -0.32
C LYS A 96 21.91 5.42 -1.46
N PRO A 97 21.38 6.64 -1.28
CA PRO A 97 20.90 7.44 -2.40
C PRO A 97 22.02 7.51 -3.45
N TYR A 98 21.66 7.37 -4.72
CA TYR A 98 22.61 7.69 -5.79
C TYR A 98 23.00 9.17 -5.64
N LYS A 99 24.27 9.50 -5.92
CA LYS A 99 24.68 10.91 -6.03
C LYS A 99 23.77 11.54 -7.09
N GLU A 100 23.05 12.59 -6.71
CA GLU A 100 21.84 13.17 -7.33
C GLU A 100 20.52 12.46 -7.00
N CYS A 101 20.05 12.68 -5.77
CA CYS A 101 18.64 12.75 -5.44
C CYS A 101 18.41 14.01 -4.58
N GLU A 102 18.87 15.17 -5.04
CA GLU A 102 18.33 16.43 -4.51
C GLU A 102 16.95 16.61 -5.13
N LYS A 103 15.92 16.34 -4.34
CA LYS A 103 14.56 16.77 -4.69
C LYS A 103 14.68 18.27 -4.94
N PRO A 104 14.38 18.80 -6.13
CA PRO A 104 14.41 20.24 -6.34
C PRO A 104 13.54 20.83 -5.24
N MET A 105 14.13 21.58 -4.31
CA MET A 105 13.31 22.36 -3.39
C MET A 105 12.44 23.24 -4.31
N PRO A 106 11.11 23.23 -4.14
CA PRO A 106 10.28 24.20 -4.82
C PRO A 106 10.92 25.55 -4.55
N LYS A 107 11.37 26.24 -5.60
CA LYS A 107 11.87 27.61 -5.43
C LYS A 107 10.76 28.35 -4.70
N PRO A 108 11.05 29.04 -3.57
CA PRO A 108 10.03 29.86 -2.94
C PRO A 108 9.42 30.74 -4.04
N PRO A 109 8.08 30.88 -4.09
CA PRO A 109 7.45 31.72 -5.08
C PRO A 109 8.15 33.08 -5.02
N THR A 110 8.67 33.52 -6.16
CA THR A 110 9.26 34.85 -6.29
C THR A 110 8.24 35.84 -5.72
N PRO A 111 8.63 36.75 -4.80
CA PRO A 111 7.72 37.78 -4.35
C PRO A 111 7.21 38.50 -5.60
N ASN A 112 5.93 38.32 -5.91
CA ASN A 112 5.32 39.17 -6.93
C ASN A 112 5.32 40.56 -6.32
N TYR A 113 6.26 41.39 -6.77
CA TYR A 113 6.18 42.82 -6.55
C TYR A 113 4.90 43.28 -7.25
N TYR A 114 3.81 43.32 -6.50
CA TYR A 114 2.63 44.03 -6.93
C TYR A 114 3.02 45.50 -6.91
N THR A 115 3.46 46.01 -8.06
CA THR A 115 3.59 47.44 -8.28
C THR A 115 2.17 47.97 -8.32
N SER A 116 1.67 48.42 -7.17
CA SER A 116 0.42 49.15 -7.10
C SER A 116 0.47 50.28 -8.13
N PRO A 117 -0.50 50.37 -9.04
CA PRO A 117 -0.57 51.51 -9.94
C PRO A 117 -0.62 52.81 -9.11
N PRO A 118 -0.05 53.91 -9.60
CA PRO A 118 -0.10 55.18 -8.90
C PRO A 118 -1.56 55.55 -8.61
N PRO A 119 -1.86 56.07 -7.41
CA PRO A 119 -3.22 56.42 -7.05
C PRO A 119 -3.80 57.45 -8.06
N PRO A 120 -5.07 57.30 -8.45
CA PRO A 120 -5.70 58.22 -9.39
C PRO A 120 -5.66 59.66 -8.84
N SER A 121 -5.18 60.62 -9.64
CA SER A 121 -4.92 62.01 -9.22
C SER A 121 -6.17 62.88 -9.08
N HIS A 122 -7.37 62.29 -9.02
CA HIS A 122 -8.61 63.04 -8.95
C HIS A 122 -9.14 63.02 -7.51
N PRO A 123 -9.40 64.18 -6.88
CA PRO A 123 -10.04 64.21 -5.58
C PRO A 123 -11.51 63.78 -5.74
N TYR A 124 -11.76 62.49 -5.56
CA TYR A 124 -13.12 61.95 -5.49
C TYR A 124 -13.77 62.43 -4.20
N LYS A 125 -14.74 63.34 -4.31
CA LYS A 125 -15.65 63.68 -3.21
C LYS A 125 -16.82 62.69 -3.23
N PRO A 126 -16.86 61.68 -2.34
CA PRO A 126 -18.06 60.87 -2.22
C PRO A 126 -19.20 61.73 -1.62
N PRO A 127 -20.45 61.55 -2.08
CA PRO A 127 -21.60 62.16 -1.44
C PRO A 127 -21.77 61.64 0.00
N PRO A 128 -22.34 62.43 0.93
CA PRO A 128 -22.48 62.02 2.33
C PRO A 128 -23.47 60.85 2.43
N TYR A 129 -22.95 59.68 2.81
CA TYR A 129 -23.74 58.47 3.04
C TYR A 129 -24.20 58.44 4.50
N TYR A 130 -25.50 58.63 4.74
CA TYR A 130 -26.09 58.44 6.06
C TYR A 130 -26.44 56.97 6.26
N TYR A 131 -25.53 56.22 6.86
CA TYR A 131 -25.78 54.86 7.30
C TYR A 131 -26.19 54.84 8.77
N LYS A 132 -27.47 54.61 9.05
CA LYS A 132 -27.96 54.26 10.39
C LYS A 132 -28.03 52.74 10.48
N SER A 133 -26.93 52.14 10.92
CA SER A 133 -26.93 50.73 11.30
C SER A 133 -27.34 50.60 12.77
N PRO A 134 -28.37 49.81 13.11
CA PRO A 134 -28.59 49.43 14.49
C PRO A 134 -27.41 48.55 14.98
N PRO A 135 -27.02 48.63 16.27
CA PRO A 135 -25.95 47.80 16.80
C PRO A 135 -26.28 46.30 16.66
N PRO A 136 -25.29 45.46 16.28
CA PRO A 136 -25.50 44.03 16.10
C PRO A 136 -25.82 43.34 17.44
N PRO A 137 -26.72 42.35 17.47
CA PRO A 137 -27.02 41.61 18.70
C PRO A 137 -25.82 40.78 19.14
N SER A 138 -25.46 40.88 20.43
CA SER A 138 -24.43 40.06 21.05
C SER A 138 -24.85 38.59 21.08
N PRO A 139 -24.04 37.65 20.56
CA PRO A 139 -24.37 36.24 20.65
C PRO A 139 -24.11 35.72 22.07
N ALA A 140 -25.15 35.22 22.73
CA ALA A 140 -25.02 34.48 23.98
C ALA A 140 -24.70 33.01 23.67
N TYR A 141 -23.41 32.70 23.43
CA TYR A 141 -22.97 31.31 23.34
C TYR A 141 -22.80 30.74 24.75
N VAL A 142 -23.87 30.11 25.26
CA VAL A 142 -23.77 29.26 26.46
C VAL A 142 -23.19 27.91 26.00
N TYR A 143 -21.86 27.82 25.99
CA TYR A 143 -21.18 26.54 25.79
C TYR A 143 -21.22 25.74 27.10
N LYS A 144 -22.28 24.97 27.31
CA LYS A 144 -22.31 23.93 28.36
C LYS A 144 -21.64 22.68 27.82
N SER A 145 -20.34 22.56 28.05
CA SER A 145 -19.65 21.28 27.89
C SER A 145 -20.13 20.29 28.96
N PRO A 146 -20.65 19.11 28.57
CA PRO A 146 -20.83 18.03 29.54
C PRO A 146 -19.44 17.58 30.05
N PRO A 147 -19.32 17.18 31.33
CA PRO A 147 -18.07 16.65 31.85
C PRO A 147 -17.67 15.37 31.10
N PRO A 148 -16.37 15.16 30.84
CA PRO A 148 -15.89 14.00 30.09
C PRO A 148 -16.18 12.69 30.86
N PRO A 149 -16.53 11.60 30.17
CA PRO A 149 -16.74 10.30 30.80
C PRO A 149 -15.41 9.78 31.37
N THR A 150 -15.45 9.27 32.60
CA THR A 150 -14.33 8.58 33.23
C THR A 150 -14.20 7.16 32.63
N PRO A 151 -13.05 6.77 32.06
CA PRO A 151 -12.87 5.41 31.58
C PRO A 151 -12.64 4.45 32.76
N THR A 152 -13.58 3.54 33.00
CA THR A 152 -13.36 2.35 33.83
C THR A 152 -12.60 1.31 33.01
N TYR A 153 -11.27 1.35 33.05
CA TYR A 153 -10.44 0.32 32.44
C TYR A 153 -10.45 -0.93 33.34
N VAL A 154 -11.41 -1.83 33.12
CA VAL A 154 -11.37 -3.18 33.69
C VAL A 154 -10.54 -4.05 32.76
N TYR A 155 -9.23 -4.03 32.97
CA TYR A 155 -8.32 -5.00 32.34
C TYR A 155 -8.45 -6.35 33.04
N LYS A 156 -9.39 -7.17 32.59
CA LYS A 156 -9.39 -8.60 32.94
C LYS A 156 -8.59 -9.34 31.89
N SER A 157 -7.29 -9.48 32.14
CA SER A 157 -6.46 -10.46 31.44
C SER A 157 -6.86 -11.87 31.90
N PRO A 158 -7.36 -12.74 31.01
CA PRO A 158 -7.38 -14.17 31.30
C PRO A 158 -5.94 -14.70 31.40
N PRO A 159 -5.65 -15.66 32.30
CA PRO A 159 -4.33 -16.26 32.41
C PRO A 159 -3.94 -16.98 31.09
N PRO A 160 -2.68 -16.89 30.65
CA PRO A 160 -2.21 -17.56 29.44
C PRO A 160 -2.21 -19.08 29.62
N SER A 161 -2.96 -19.78 28.78
CA SER A 161 -2.88 -21.23 28.64
C SER A 161 -1.59 -21.60 27.93
N SER A 162 -0.71 -22.31 28.62
CA SER A 162 0.52 -22.87 28.06
C SER A 162 0.17 -24.07 27.15
N PRO A 163 0.50 -24.03 25.84
CA PRO A 163 0.39 -25.22 25.00
C PRO A 163 1.54 -26.18 25.32
N THR A 164 1.21 -27.38 25.80
CA THR A 164 2.14 -28.51 25.88
C THR A 164 2.44 -29.02 24.47
N TYR A 165 3.56 -28.58 23.90
CA TYR A 165 4.01 -29.06 22.59
C TYR A 165 4.63 -30.46 22.73
N VAL A 166 3.83 -31.50 22.47
CA VAL A 166 4.34 -32.87 22.35
C VAL A 166 4.88 -33.05 20.93
N TYR A 167 6.17 -32.79 20.75
CA TYR A 167 6.85 -33.08 19.50
C TYR A 167 7.10 -34.59 19.40
N LYS A 168 6.24 -35.30 18.67
CA LYS A 168 6.50 -36.68 18.24
C LYS A 168 7.21 -36.64 16.89
N SER A 169 8.53 -36.86 16.91
CA SER A 169 9.30 -37.10 15.69
C SER A 169 8.77 -38.34 14.96
N PRO A 170 8.46 -38.25 13.66
CA PRO A 170 8.18 -39.44 12.85
C PRO A 170 9.48 -40.27 12.68
N PRO A 171 9.38 -41.60 12.61
CA PRO A 171 10.53 -42.47 12.39
C PRO A 171 11.17 -42.21 11.00
N PRO A 172 12.50 -42.34 10.88
CA PRO A 172 13.22 -42.07 9.63
C PRO A 172 12.85 -43.09 8.54
N PRO A 173 12.74 -42.66 7.26
CA PRO A 173 12.43 -43.54 6.15
C PRO A 173 13.58 -44.51 5.87
N THR A 174 13.25 -45.78 5.65
CA THR A 174 14.20 -46.82 5.23
C THR A 174 14.54 -46.66 3.73
N PRO A 175 15.83 -46.64 3.34
CA PRO A 175 16.20 -46.56 1.93
C PRO A 175 15.95 -47.90 1.22
N THR A 176 15.17 -47.87 0.15
CA THR A 176 15.05 -48.97 -0.80
C THR A 176 16.08 -48.81 -1.91
N TYR A 177 17.18 -49.57 -1.84
CA TYR A 177 18.14 -49.65 -2.94
C TYR A 177 17.60 -50.57 -4.03
N VAL A 178 17.15 -49.98 -5.15
CA VAL A 178 16.84 -50.74 -6.36
C VAL A 178 18.12 -50.85 -7.18
N TYR A 179 18.83 -51.96 -7.04
CA TYR A 179 19.95 -52.30 -7.91
C TYR A 179 19.42 -52.75 -9.27
N LYS A 180 19.72 -51.98 -10.32
CA LYS A 180 19.40 -52.34 -11.71
C LYS A 180 20.66 -52.86 -12.39
N SER A 181 20.65 -54.14 -12.75
CA SER A 181 21.73 -54.76 -13.53
C SER A 181 21.87 -54.10 -14.91
N PRO A 182 23.09 -53.84 -15.38
CA PRO A 182 23.32 -53.37 -16.73
C PRO A 182 23.01 -54.47 -17.76
N PRO A 183 22.53 -54.12 -18.97
CA PRO A 183 22.23 -55.07 -20.03
C PRO A 183 23.50 -55.70 -20.62
N PRO A 184 23.44 -56.96 -21.10
CA PRO A 184 24.60 -57.67 -21.62
C PRO A 184 25.09 -57.10 -22.95
N LEU A 185 26.41 -56.96 -23.07
CA LEU A 185 27.09 -56.47 -24.26
C LEU A 185 26.97 -57.47 -25.41
N LYS A 186 26.45 -57.01 -26.55
CA LYS A 186 26.43 -57.74 -27.82
C LYS A 186 27.74 -57.45 -28.55
N TYR A 187 28.54 -58.48 -28.79
CA TYR A 187 29.69 -58.43 -29.68
C TYR A 187 29.24 -58.79 -31.11
N TYR A 188 29.71 -58.02 -32.08
CA TYR A 188 29.62 -58.30 -33.52
C TYR A 188 31.02 -58.66 -34.03
#